data_AF-A0A7W0X3L1-F1
#
_entry.id   AF-A0A7W0X3L1-F1
#
_cell.length_a   1.000
_cell.length_b   1.000
_cell.length_c   1.000
_cell.angle_alpha   90.00
_cell.angle_beta   90.00
_cell.angle_gamma   90.00
#
_symmetry.space_group_name_H-M   'P 1'
#
loop_
_entity.id
_entity.type
_entity.pdbx_description
1 polymer ?
#
loop_
_entity_poly.entity_id
_entity_poly.type
_entity_poly.pdbx_seq_one_letter_code
_entity_poly.pdbx_strand_id
1 'polypeptide(L)'
;MRATRCTATLFAAVALLVLTGCGTVKSTIVDGEDRNLMLRGNDPVAYFTENKPVKGNPGIKADVNGVTYRFASAANKDTFLKNPARYEPQYAGFCASGGPYALKAFIGADTFAIVEDKLYLYGSPRSRRNWMMDWKDNIRSGDQYWETETKDAPFRLQNAKRYVFKVPGYKTDDELDVIFQQRKAAGTLPKEAQGL
;
A
#
# COMPACT_ATOMS: atom_id res chain seq x y z
N MET A 1 56.92 -3.92 35.16
CA MET A 1 56.24 -3.78 33.85
C MET A 1 55.17 -4.85 33.73
N ARG A 2 53.95 -4.44 33.34
CA ARG A 2 52.74 -5.21 32.92
C ARG A 2 52.18 -6.30 33.86
N ALA A 3 51.02 -5.99 34.46
CA ALA A 3 50.03 -6.98 34.87
C ALA A 3 48.63 -6.55 34.36
N THR A 4 48.09 -7.40 33.49
CA THR A 4 46.68 -7.83 33.39
C THR A 4 45.58 -6.78 33.10
N ARG A 5 45.16 -6.74 31.82
CA ARG A 5 43.82 -6.26 31.38
C ARG A 5 42.91 -7.47 31.21
N CYS A 6 41.74 -7.46 31.86
CA CYS A 6 40.53 -8.28 31.60
C CYS A 6 39.57 -7.91 32.75
N THR A 7 38.32 -7.50 32.59
CA THR A 7 37.27 -7.89 31.67
C THR A 7 36.16 -6.83 31.76
N ALA A 8 35.76 -6.21 30.65
CA ALA A 8 34.52 -5.42 30.58
C ALA A 8 33.98 -5.42 29.15
N THR A 9 33.76 -6.61 28.60
CA THR A 9 33.29 -6.75 27.21
C THR A 9 32.27 -7.88 27.09
N LEU A 10 31.22 -7.87 27.91
CA LEU A 10 30.15 -8.86 27.75
C LEU A 10 28.76 -8.35 28.19
N PHE A 11 28.39 -7.13 27.78
CA PHE A 11 27.00 -6.67 27.88
C PHE A 11 26.44 -5.99 26.62
N ALA A 12 27.24 -5.80 25.57
CA ALA A 12 26.80 -5.08 24.36
C ALA A 12 26.19 -5.99 23.26
N ALA A 13 26.25 -7.32 23.39
CA ALA A 13 25.90 -8.23 22.29
C ALA A 13 24.44 -8.75 22.27
N VAL A 14 23.64 -8.49 23.31
CA VAL A 14 22.28 -9.06 23.43
C VAL A 14 21.17 -8.09 22.97
N ALA A 15 21.46 -6.80 22.80
CA ALA A 15 20.46 -5.81 22.37
C ALA A 15 20.22 -5.75 20.85
N LEU A 16 21.02 -6.43 20.02
CA LEU A 16 20.93 -6.34 18.56
C LEU A 16 20.06 -7.44 17.90
N LEU A 17 19.49 -8.36 18.69
CA LEU A 17 18.77 -9.54 18.19
C LEU A 17 17.24 -9.42 18.19
N VAL A 18 16.68 -8.24 18.48
CA VAL A 18 15.21 -8.06 18.66
C VAL A 18 14.54 -7.26 17.52
N LEU A 19 15.26 -6.81 16.48
CA LEU A 19 14.67 -6.00 15.39
C LEU A 19 14.37 -6.75 14.09
N THR A 20 14.62 -8.06 14.00
CA THR A 20 14.27 -8.88 12.83
C THR A 20 12.81 -9.35 12.83
N GLY A 21 11.91 -8.55 13.41
CA GLY A 21 10.47 -8.69 13.21
C GLY A 21 10.10 -8.31 11.76
N CYS A 22 10.38 -9.23 10.83
CA CYS A 22 10.16 -9.16 9.38
C CYS A 22 8.89 -8.35 9.03
N GLY A 23 9.05 -7.07 8.74
CA GLY A 23 7.99 -6.30 8.11
C GLY A 23 7.96 -6.70 6.63
N THR A 24 6.79 -6.99 6.09
CA THR A 24 6.65 -7.25 4.65
C THR A 24 6.80 -5.96 3.84
N VAL A 25 7.30 -6.12 2.62
CA VAL A 25 7.40 -5.06 1.60
C VAL A 25 6.20 -5.05 0.64
N LYS A 26 5.31 -6.05 0.72
CA LYS A 26 4.06 -6.15 -0.04
C LYS A 26 2.86 -6.33 0.89
N SER A 27 1.71 -5.76 0.56
CA SER A 27 0.47 -5.90 1.35
C SER A 27 -0.25 -7.22 1.06
N THR A 28 0.44 -8.33 1.25
CA THR A 28 -0.11 -9.69 1.10
C THR A 28 -0.64 -10.24 2.42
N ILE A 29 -1.49 -11.26 2.34
CA ILE A 29 -2.01 -12.01 3.48
C ILE A 29 -1.73 -13.51 3.32
N VAL A 30 -1.89 -14.25 4.41
CA VAL A 30 -1.96 -15.72 4.41
C VAL A 30 -3.43 -16.14 4.39
N ASP A 31 -3.81 -17.01 3.46
CA ASP A 31 -5.14 -17.62 3.39
C ASP A 31 -5.04 -19.06 2.88
N GLY A 32 -5.20 -20.02 3.80
CA GLY A 32 -4.94 -21.43 3.55
C GLY A 32 -3.47 -21.68 3.20
N GLU A 33 -3.23 -22.28 2.02
CA GLU A 33 -1.88 -22.56 1.51
C GLU A 33 -1.22 -21.34 0.86
N ASP A 34 -2.00 -20.31 0.50
CA ASP A 34 -1.47 -19.12 -0.17
C ASP A 34 -0.85 -18.18 0.88
N ARG A 35 0.48 -18.17 0.95
CA ARG A 35 1.23 -17.39 1.96
C ARG A 35 1.40 -15.92 1.61
N ASN A 36 1.36 -15.59 0.32
CA ASN A 36 1.55 -14.24 -0.23
C ASN A 36 0.36 -13.83 -1.10
N LEU A 37 -0.85 -13.98 -0.58
CA LEU A 37 -2.07 -13.68 -1.32
C LEU A 37 -2.30 -12.17 -1.43
N MET A 38 -2.40 -11.66 -2.65
CA MET A 38 -2.64 -10.24 -2.96
C MET A 38 -4.13 -9.93 -3.07
N LEU A 39 -4.49 -8.64 -2.90
CA LEU A 39 -5.88 -8.14 -2.95
C LEU A 39 -6.86 -8.89 -2.04
N ARG A 40 -6.34 -9.53 -0.97
CA ARG A 40 -7.10 -10.44 -0.11
C ARG A 40 -7.85 -11.53 -0.91
N GLY A 41 -7.32 -11.91 -2.07
CA GLY A 41 -7.89 -12.89 -2.98
C GLY A 41 -9.03 -12.39 -3.86
N ASN A 42 -9.22 -11.07 -3.98
CA ASN A 42 -10.08 -10.52 -5.03
C ASN A 42 -9.37 -10.59 -6.39
N ASP A 43 -10.17 -10.76 -7.44
CA ASP A 43 -9.72 -10.82 -8.82
C ASP A 43 -9.18 -9.46 -9.27
N PRO A 44 -7.87 -9.36 -9.63
CA PRO A 44 -7.27 -8.10 -10.06
C PRO A 44 -7.89 -7.53 -11.36
N VAL A 45 -8.37 -8.39 -12.26
CA VAL A 45 -8.98 -7.96 -13.53
C VAL A 45 -10.37 -7.37 -13.30
N ALA A 46 -11.13 -7.91 -12.34
CA ALA A 46 -12.50 -7.48 -12.06
C ALA A 46 -12.60 -6.01 -11.60
N TYR A 47 -11.55 -5.48 -10.95
CA TYR A 47 -11.50 -4.05 -10.61
C TYR A 47 -11.60 -3.14 -11.85
N PHE A 48 -11.10 -3.60 -13.01
CA PHE A 48 -11.10 -2.84 -14.25
C PHE A 48 -12.31 -3.14 -15.13
N THR A 49 -12.72 -4.41 -15.20
CA THR A 49 -13.79 -4.85 -16.10
C THR A 49 -15.18 -4.73 -15.49
N GLU A 50 -15.31 -4.92 -14.18
CA GLU A 50 -16.58 -4.88 -13.45
C GLU A 50 -16.69 -3.68 -12.51
N ASN A 51 -15.61 -2.92 -12.33
CA ASN A 51 -15.52 -1.78 -11.42
C ASN A 51 -16.01 -2.12 -10.00
N LYS A 52 -15.68 -3.33 -9.52
CA LYS A 52 -15.96 -3.78 -8.16
C LYS A 52 -14.96 -4.89 -7.75
N PRO A 53 -14.66 -5.05 -6.45
CA PRO A 53 -13.94 -6.21 -5.97
C PRO A 53 -14.81 -7.46 -6.17
N VAL A 54 -14.28 -8.46 -6.88
CA VAL A 54 -14.91 -9.76 -7.05
C VAL A 54 -14.03 -10.82 -6.43
N LYS A 55 -14.58 -11.67 -5.57
CA LYS A 55 -13.79 -12.72 -4.92
C LYS A 55 -13.32 -13.74 -5.95
N GLY A 56 -12.01 -14.00 -5.99
CA GLY A 56 -11.43 -15.05 -6.81
C GLY A 56 -11.62 -16.44 -6.22
N ASN A 57 -11.67 -17.45 -7.09
CA ASN A 57 -11.72 -18.84 -6.70
C ASN A 57 -10.31 -19.32 -6.30
N PRO A 58 -10.10 -19.93 -5.12
CA PRO A 58 -8.79 -20.48 -4.73
C PRO A 58 -8.20 -21.52 -5.71
N GLY A 59 -9.04 -22.22 -6.47
CA GLY A 59 -8.62 -23.15 -7.52
C GLY A 59 -8.21 -22.48 -8.84
N ILE A 60 -8.53 -21.19 -9.04
CA ILE A 60 -8.15 -20.42 -10.22
C ILE A 60 -7.17 -19.34 -9.77
N LYS A 61 -5.88 -19.68 -9.74
CA LYS A 61 -4.82 -18.79 -9.26
C LYS A 61 -3.59 -18.78 -10.16
N ALA A 62 -2.74 -17.77 -9.98
CA ALA A 62 -1.44 -17.64 -10.62
C ALA A 62 -0.45 -16.99 -9.66
N ASP A 63 0.81 -17.42 -9.72
CA ASP A 63 1.91 -16.82 -8.99
C ASP A 63 2.74 -15.93 -9.92
N VAL A 64 2.90 -14.67 -9.56
CA VAL A 64 3.69 -13.67 -10.31
C VAL A 64 4.56 -12.92 -9.32
N ASN A 65 5.86 -12.86 -9.57
CA ASN A 65 6.82 -12.13 -8.72
C ASN A 65 6.74 -12.49 -7.22
N GLY A 66 6.55 -13.78 -6.92
CA GLY A 66 6.43 -14.30 -5.55
C GLY A 66 5.12 -13.96 -4.83
N VAL A 67 4.10 -13.52 -5.59
CA VAL A 67 2.78 -13.13 -5.09
C VAL A 67 1.72 -13.97 -5.76
N THR A 68 0.77 -14.47 -4.96
CA THR A 68 -0.36 -15.27 -5.43
C THR A 68 -1.55 -14.37 -5.71
N TYR A 69 -2.14 -14.50 -6.89
CA TYR A 69 -3.38 -13.86 -7.32
C TYR A 69 -4.45 -14.92 -7.58
N ARG A 70 -5.70 -14.66 -7.16
CA ARG A 70 -6.87 -15.50 -7.44
C ARG A 70 -7.78 -14.81 -8.44
N PHE A 71 -8.55 -15.58 -9.20
CA PHE A 71 -9.40 -15.07 -10.28
C PHE A 71 -10.80 -15.64 -10.17
N ALA A 72 -11.80 -14.83 -10.53
CA ALA A 72 -13.20 -15.23 -10.57
C ALA A 72 -13.49 -16.18 -11.75
N SER A 73 -12.66 -16.12 -12.80
CA SER A 73 -12.76 -16.99 -13.98
C SER A 73 -11.39 -17.31 -14.57
N ALA A 74 -11.31 -18.40 -15.35
CA ALA A 74 -10.11 -18.73 -16.12
C ALA A 74 -9.77 -17.64 -17.16
N ALA A 75 -10.80 -17.02 -17.77
CA ALA A 75 -10.62 -15.93 -18.72
C ALA A 75 -9.96 -14.69 -18.07
N ASN A 76 -10.31 -14.37 -16.83
CA ASN A 76 -9.65 -13.28 -16.08
C ASN A 76 -8.20 -13.63 -15.77
N LYS A 77 -7.92 -14.89 -15.36
CA LYS A 77 -6.54 -15.37 -15.18
C LYS A 77 -5.71 -15.20 -16.45
N ASP A 78 -6.22 -15.64 -17.59
CA ASP A 78 -5.52 -15.54 -18.87
C ASP A 78 -5.32 -14.08 -19.30
N THR A 79 -6.29 -13.21 -19.01
CA THR A 79 -6.20 -11.77 -19.25
C THR A 79 -5.12 -11.12 -18.39
N PHE A 80 -5.05 -11.47 -17.11
CA PHE A 80 -4.02 -11.00 -16.20
C PHE A 80 -2.62 -11.42 -16.65
N LEU A 81 -2.44 -12.70 -17.00
CA LEU A 81 -1.13 -13.24 -17.39
C LEU A 81 -0.55 -12.61 -18.66
N LYS A 82 -1.39 -12.03 -19.53
CA LYS A 82 -0.92 -11.29 -20.71
C LYS A 82 -0.26 -9.96 -20.37
N ASN A 83 -0.70 -9.29 -19.30
CA ASN A 83 -0.12 -8.02 -18.86
C ASN A 83 -0.35 -7.81 -17.35
N PRO A 84 0.41 -8.51 -16.48
CA PRO A 84 0.21 -8.43 -15.04
C PRO A 84 0.33 -6.99 -14.53
N ALA A 85 1.34 -6.25 -15.00
CA ALA A 85 1.68 -4.90 -14.55
C ALA A 85 0.51 -3.90 -14.66
N ARG A 86 -0.43 -4.10 -15.60
CA ARG A 86 -1.65 -3.29 -15.70
C ARG A 86 -2.60 -3.50 -14.53
N TYR A 87 -2.75 -4.75 -14.09
CA TYR A 87 -3.77 -5.16 -13.12
C TYR A 87 -3.26 -5.24 -11.69
N GLU A 88 -1.94 -5.19 -11.48
CA GLU A 88 -1.35 -5.16 -10.15
C GLU A 88 -1.69 -3.83 -9.43
N PRO A 89 -1.98 -3.89 -8.11
CA PRO A 89 -2.23 -2.67 -7.36
C PRO A 89 -0.95 -1.86 -7.19
N GLN A 90 -1.09 -0.53 -7.28
CA GLN A 90 -0.01 0.39 -6.99
C GLN A 90 0.46 0.26 -5.53
N TYR A 91 1.71 0.66 -5.28
CA TYR A 91 2.34 0.61 -3.96
C TYR A 91 2.29 -0.78 -3.32
N ALA A 92 2.44 -1.84 -4.12
CA ALA A 92 2.39 -3.23 -3.70
C ALA A 92 1.16 -3.60 -2.86
N GLY A 93 0.02 -2.96 -3.14
CA GLY A 93 -1.25 -3.19 -2.46
C GLY A 93 -1.42 -2.45 -1.13
N PHE A 94 -0.48 -1.60 -0.71
CA PHE A 94 -0.68 -0.72 0.43
C PHE A 94 -1.63 0.44 0.11
N CYS A 95 -2.16 1.08 1.14
CA CYS A 95 -3.05 2.23 1.02
C CYS A 95 -2.39 3.37 0.22
N ALA A 96 -2.98 3.75 -0.90
CA ALA A 96 -2.53 4.85 -1.75
C ALA A 96 -2.53 6.20 -1.03
N SER A 97 -3.43 6.40 -0.06
CA SER A 97 -3.45 7.62 0.75
C SER A 97 -2.22 7.81 1.65
N GLY A 98 -1.48 6.73 1.94
CA GLY A 98 -0.22 6.80 2.67
C GLY A 98 0.98 7.17 1.79
N GLY A 99 0.90 6.93 0.48
CA GLY A 99 1.98 7.15 -0.48
C GLY A 99 2.59 8.55 -0.42
N PRO A 100 1.79 9.64 -0.52
CA PRO A 100 2.28 11.02 -0.44
C PRO A 100 3.00 11.36 0.88
N TYR A 101 2.80 10.55 1.93
CA TYR A 101 3.39 10.74 3.25
C TYR A 101 4.49 9.70 3.56
N ALA A 102 4.90 8.90 2.57
CA ALA A 102 5.83 7.80 2.71
C ALA A 102 5.42 6.77 3.79
N LEU A 103 4.11 6.58 3.98
CA LEU A 103 3.53 5.64 4.93
C LEU A 103 2.93 4.42 4.21
N LYS A 104 3.08 3.24 4.82
CA LYS A 104 2.50 1.98 4.35
C LYS A 104 1.40 1.52 5.30
N ALA A 105 0.18 1.33 4.79
CA ALA A 105 -0.93 0.78 5.58
C ALA A 105 -1.60 -0.38 4.85
N PHE A 106 -1.86 -1.49 5.57
CA PHE A 106 -2.64 -2.60 5.05
C PHE A 106 -4.10 -2.20 4.87
N ILE A 107 -4.78 -2.82 3.91
CA ILE A 107 -6.14 -2.47 3.49
C ILE A 107 -7.03 -3.69 3.27
N GLY A 108 -8.33 -3.45 3.13
CA GLY A 108 -9.36 -4.45 2.82
C GLY A 108 -9.43 -4.85 1.34
N ALA A 109 -8.85 -4.04 0.44
CA ALA A 109 -8.98 -4.14 -1.02
C ALA A 109 -10.43 -4.00 -1.53
N ASP A 110 -11.33 -3.53 -0.69
CA ASP A 110 -12.73 -3.24 -0.97
C ASP A 110 -12.93 -1.80 -1.48
N THR A 111 -12.14 -0.86 -0.97
CA THR A 111 -12.14 0.53 -1.43
C THR A 111 -11.00 0.76 -2.42
N PHE A 112 -11.31 1.20 -3.63
CA PHE A 112 -10.33 1.40 -4.70
C PHE A 112 -10.71 2.54 -5.65
N ALA A 113 -9.78 2.91 -6.52
CA ALA A 113 -10.03 3.74 -7.69
C ALA A 113 -9.15 3.25 -8.84
N ILE A 114 -9.68 3.30 -10.06
CA ILE A 114 -8.87 3.21 -11.27
C ILE A 114 -8.59 4.64 -11.74
N VAL A 115 -7.33 5.04 -11.71
CA VAL A 115 -6.88 6.37 -12.12
C VAL A 115 -5.74 6.18 -13.12
N GLU A 116 -5.87 6.78 -14.30
CA GLU A 116 -4.89 6.64 -15.38
C GLU A 116 -4.54 5.17 -15.68
N ASP A 117 -5.56 4.30 -15.76
CA ASP A 117 -5.44 2.86 -16.02
C ASP A 117 -4.63 2.08 -14.97
N LYS A 118 -4.50 2.62 -13.74
CA LYS A 118 -3.83 1.98 -12.60
C LYS A 118 -4.77 1.79 -11.42
N LEU A 119 -4.61 0.66 -10.71
CA LEU A 119 -5.39 0.31 -9.53
C LEU A 119 -4.78 0.88 -8.25
N TYR A 120 -5.49 1.81 -7.61
CA TYR A 120 -5.15 2.37 -6.29
C TYR A 120 -6.11 1.85 -5.23
N LEU A 121 -5.58 1.39 -4.09
CA LEU A 121 -6.38 0.84 -2.98
C LEU A 121 -6.37 1.79 -1.78
N TYR A 122 -7.45 1.77 -1.01
CA TYR A 122 -7.63 2.65 0.15
C TYR A 122 -8.13 1.87 1.36
N GLY A 123 -7.75 2.33 2.55
CA GLY A 123 -8.21 1.75 3.81
C GLY A 123 -9.66 2.11 4.16
N SER A 124 -10.21 3.16 3.55
CA SER A 124 -11.61 3.56 3.76
C SER A 124 -12.12 4.46 2.63
N PRO A 125 -13.45 4.61 2.49
CA PRO A 125 -14.04 5.63 1.63
C PRO A 125 -13.59 7.05 1.97
N ARG A 126 -13.35 7.34 3.27
CA ARG A 126 -12.83 8.64 3.73
C ARG A 126 -11.44 8.90 3.15
N SER A 127 -10.53 7.95 3.25
CA SER A 127 -9.16 8.14 2.74
C SER A 127 -9.11 8.20 1.21
N ARG A 128 -9.97 7.43 0.52
CA ARG A 128 -10.17 7.58 -0.93
C ARG A 128 -10.63 8.98 -1.29
N ARG A 129 -11.72 9.46 -0.67
CA ARG A 129 -12.26 10.81 -0.91
C ARG A 129 -11.18 11.89 -0.74
N ASN A 130 -10.46 11.86 0.37
CA ASN A 130 -9.45 12.87 0.67
C ASN A 130 -8.29 12.84 -0.34
N TRP A 131 -7.84 11.64 -0.72
CA TRP A 131 -6.80 11.48 -1.73
C TRP A 131 -7.24 11.96 -3.12
N MET A 132 -8.52 11.77 -3.47
CA MET A 132 -9.06 12.17 -4.79
C MET A 132 -9.13 13.70 -4.96
N MET A 133 -9.09 14.49 -3.88
CA MET A 133 -9.07 15.96 -3.98
C MET A 133 -7.85 16.51 -4.73
N ASP A 134 -6.70 15.84 -4.59
CA ASP A 134 -5.41 16.25 -5.15
C ASP A 134 -4.72 15.06 -5.83
N TRP A 135 -5.48 14.19 -6.51
CA TRP A 135 -5.01 12.88 -6.97
C TRP A 135 -3.73 12.94 -7.80
N LYS A 136 -3.56 13.96 -8.66
CA LYS A 136 -2.35 14.15 -9.49
C LYS A 136 -1.10 14.36 -8.65
N ASP A 137 -1.18 15.28 -7.69
CA ASP A 137 -0.06 15.56 -6.78
C ASP A 137 0.20 14.38 -5.85
N ASN A 138 -0.86 13.70 -5.43
CA ASN A 138 -0.73 12.52 -4.60
C ASN A 138 -0.06 11.34 -5.34
N ILE A 139 -0.35 11.14 -6.63
CA ILE A 139 0.40 10.18 -7.47
C ILE A 139 1.86 10.63 -7.57
N ARG A 140 2.12 11.88 -7.94
CA ARG A 140 3.48 12.40 -8.12
C ARG A 140 4.34 12.21 -6.87
N SER A 141 3.85 12.61 -5.69
CA SER A 141 4.57 12.44 -4.43
C SER A 141 4.62 10.98 -3.98
N GLY A 142 3.55 10.22 -4.19
CA GLY A 142 3.50 8.80 -3.87
C GLY A 142 4.52 7.98 -4.67
N ASP A 143 4.59 8.18 -5.98
CA ASP A 143 5.55 7.53 -6.88
C ASP A 143 6.99 7.93 -6.52
N GLN A 144 7.24 9.21 -6.22
CA GLN A 144 8.54 9.67 -5.77
C GLN A 144 8.98 8.93 -4.49
N TYR A 145 8.14 8.93 -3.45
CA TYR A 145 8.48 8.23 -2.20
C TYR A 145 8.48 6.72 -2.35
N TRP A 146 7.71 6.17 -3.29
CA TRP A 146 7.77 4.75 -3.63
C TRP A 146 9.16 4.37 -4.11
N GLU A 147 9.66 5.07 -5.13
CA GLU A 147 10.94 4.74 -5.76
C GLU A 147 12.15 5.07 -4.91
N THR A 148 12.14 6.19 -4.18
CA THR A 148 13.33 6.65 -3.46
C THR A 148 13.46 6.10 -2.05
N GLU A 149 12.39 5.54 -1.48
CA GLU A 149 12.38 5.20 -0.04
C GLU A 149 11.57 3.96 0.31
N THR A 150 10.31 3.91 -0.11
CA THR A 150 9.38 3.00 0.54
C THR A 150 9.34 1.63 -0.11
N LYS A 151 9.59 1.46 -1.42
CA LYS A 151 9.38 0.17 -2.12
C LYS A 151 10.03 -1.04 -1.41
N ASP A 152 11.30 -0.91 -1.03
CA ASP A 152 12.09 -2.00 -0.44
C ASP A 152 12.11 -1.97 1.10
N ALA A 153 11.46 -0.97 1.72
CA ALA A 153 11.45 -0.81 3.16
C ALA A 153 10.33 -1.65 3.83
N PRO A 154 10.65 -2.46 4.85
CA PRO A 154 9.65 -3.12 5.68
C PRO A 154 8.65 -2.13 6.30
N PHE A 155 7.34 -2.39 6.21
CA PHE A 155 6.33 -1.40 6.60
C PHE A 155 6.48 -0.86 8.02
N ARG A 156 6.87 -1.70 9.00
CA ARG A 156 7.04 -1.27 10.40
C ARG A 156 8.18 -0.26 10.55
N LEU A 157 9.32 -0.55 9.93
CA LEU A 157 10.49 0.31 9.98
C LEU A 157 10.23 1.62 9.22
N GLN A 158 9.61 1.50 8.05
CA GLN A 158 9.23 2.65 7.24
C GLN A 158 8.30 3.59 8.00
N ASN A 159 7.23 3.05 8.61
CA ASN A 159 6.28 3.86 9.35
C ASN A 159 6.88 4.43 10.63
N ALA A 160 7.68 3.66 11.37
CA ALA A 160 8.36 4.16 12.57
C ALA A 160 9.21 5.40 12.24
N LYS A 161 9.97 5.36 11.14
CA LYS A 161 10.72 6.53 10.64
C LYS A 161 9.79 7.71 10.36
N ARG A 162 8.68 7.52 9.64
CA ARG A 162 7.81 8.61 9.18
C ARG A 162 6.83 9.14 10.24
N TYR A 163 6.60 8.40 11.31
CA TYR A 163 5.94 8.94 12.50
C TYR A 163 6.84 9.86 13.32
N VAL A 164 8.15 9.65 13.32
CA VAL A 164 9.13 10.55 13.97
C VAL A 164 9.50 11.71 13.05
N PHE A 165 9.75 11.43 11.77
CA PHE A 165 10.21 12.40 10.76
C PHE A 165 9.20 12.56 9.64
N LYS A 166 8.18 13.39 9.88
CA LYS A 166 7.13 13.71 8.90
C LYS A 166 7.72 14.34 7.63
N VAL A 167 7.10 14.05 6.49
CA VAL A 167 7.43 14.72 5.23
C VAL A 167 7.01 16.19 5.25
N PRO A 168 7.66 17.08 4.48
CA PRO A 168 7.15 18.43 4.27
C PRO A 168 5.72 18.42 3.75
N GLY A 169 4.85 19.29 4.31
CA GLY A 169 3.46 19.38 3.88
C GLY A 169 2.55 18.22 4.36
N TYR A 170 3.00 17.44 5.35
CA TYR A 170 2.17 16.43 6.03
C TYR A 170 0.84 17.01 6.49
N LYS A 171 -0.26 16.29 6.24
CA LYS A 171 -1.59 16.64 6.73
C LYS A 171 -2.19 15.45 7.46
N THR A 172 -2.89 15.73 8.55
CA THR A 172 -3.72 14.77 9.26
C THR A 172 -5.03 14.52 8.52
N ASP A 173 -5.70 13.41 8.83
CA ASP A 173 -7.00 13.09 8.24
C ASP A 173 -8.06 14.16 8.58
N ASP A 174 -7.96 14.80 9.75
CA ASP A 174 -8.90 15.85 10.17
C ASP A 174 -8.67 17.15 9.41
N GLU A 175 -7.40 17.54 9.16
CA GLU A 175 -7.08 18.66 8.28
C GLU A 175 -7.57 18.42 6.84
N LEU A 176 -7.40 17.19 6.33
CA LEU A 176 -7.89 16.82 5.01
C LEU A 176 -9.42 16.86 4.93
N ASP A 177 -10.13 16.44 5.97
CA ASP A 177 -11.58 16.54 6.03
C ASP A 177 -12.06 17.99 6.02
N VAL A 178 -11.40 18.88 6.77
CA VAL A 178 -11.71 20.32 6.75
C VAL A 178 -11.51 20.90 5.35
N ILE A 179 -10.38 20.57 4.70
CA ILE A 179 -10.10 21.00 3.32
C ILE A 179 -11.17 20.47 2.36
N PHE A 180 -11.61 19.22 2.52
CA PHE A 180 -12.67 18.65 1.70
C PHE A 180 -13.97 19.44 1.82
N GLN A 181 -14.42 19.74 3.05
CA GLN A 181 -15.65 20.51 3.25
C GLN A 181 -15.54 21.94 2.68
N GLN A 182 -14.39 22.59 2.84
CA GLN A 182 -14.15 23.92 2.27
C GLN A 182 -14.21 23.91 0.74
N ARG A 183 -13.51 22.97 0.09
CA ARG A 183 -13.51 22.83 -1.38
C ARG A 183 -14.88 22.42 -1.91
N LYS A 184 -15.60 21.58 -1.18
CA LYS A 184 -16.98 21.20 -1.50
C LYS A 184 -17.91 22.41 -1.47
N ALA A 185 -17.87 23.20 -0.40
CA ALA A 185 -18.67 24.41 -0.26
C ALA A 185 -18.34 25.46 -1.34
N ALA A 186 -17.07 25.56 -1.73
CA ALA A 186 -16.61 26.47 -2.78
C ALA A 186 -16.85 25.94 -4.21
N GLY A 187 -17.30 24.69 -4.39
CA GLY A 187 -17.47 24.07 -5.71
C GLY A 187 -16.15 23.83 -6.46
N THR A 188 -15.03 23.71 -5.74
CA THR A 188 -13.67 23.60 -6.32
C THR A 188 -13.09 22.18 -6.32
N LEU A 189 -13.89 21.18 -5.94
CA LEU A 189 -13.47 19.77 -6.02
C LEU A 189 -13.24 19.34 -7.48
N PRO A 190 -12.20 18.54 -7.77
CA PRO A 190 -12.02 17.95 -9.09
C PRO A 190 -13.18 16.99 -9.41
N LYS A 191 -13.46 16.79 -10.70
CA LYS A 191 -14.60 15.98 -11.17
C LYS A 191 -14.62 14.59 -10.55
N GLU A 192 -13.45 13.99 -10.39
CA GLU A 192 -13.29 12.64 -9.83
C GLU A 192 -13.60 12.56 -8.32
N ALA A 193 -13.64 13.69 -7.62
CA ALA A 193 -13.98 13.79 -6.20
C ALA A 193 -15.39 14.33 -5.91
N GLN A 194 -16.11 14.83 -6.92
CA GLN A 194 -17.42 15.49 -6.75
C GLN A 194 -18.54 14.53 -6.28
N GLY A 195 -18.38 13.22 -6.48
CA GLY A 195 -19.33 12.18 -6.07
C GLY A 195 -18.95 11.36 -4.83
N LEU A 196 -17.95 11.82 -4.07
CA LEU A 196 -17.37 11.10 -2.91
C LEU A 196 -17.74 11.70 -1.55
#